data_AF-A0A957MWX6-F1
#
_entry.id   AF-A0A957MWX6-F1
#
_cell.length_a   1.000
_cell.length_b   1.000
_cell.length_c   1.000
_cell.angle_alpha   90.00
_cell.angle_beta   90.00
_cell.angle_gamma   90.00
#
_symmetry.space_group_name_H-M   'P 1'
#
loop_
_entity.id
_entity.type
_entity.pdbx_description
1 polymer ?
#
loop_
_entity_poly.entity_id
_entity_poly.type
_entity_poly.pdbx_seq_one_letter_code
_entity_poly.pdbx_strand_id
1 'polypeptide(L)'
;MPEIDAQTYENLASELRRGLVVLMVLSQCEELQYGYSLKQRLGEAGLEVSEGTLYPLLRRLEAQGLLESRWEVVDDQRPRRYYLLSAVGKATLGQLVDEWKSLVATLARLGIGKEAES
;
A
#
# COMPACT_ATOMS: atom_id res chain seq x y z
N MET A 1 -33.98 -7.20 -10.42
CA MET A 1 -33.06 -6.08 -10.08
C MET A 1 -31.93 -6.13 -11.09
N PRO A 2 -31.47 -5.00 -11.66
CA PRO A 2 -30.28 -5.00 -12.49
C PRO A 2 -29.08 -5.40 -11.61
N GLU A 3 -28.33 -6.39 -12.07
CA GLU A 3 -27.08 -6.83 -11.45
C GLU A 3 -25.96 -5.93 -11.97
N ILE A 4 -25.07 -5.47 -11.09
CA ILE A 4 -23.87 -4.74 -11.53
C ILE A 4 -23.02 -5.72 -12.35
N ASP A 5 -22.59 -5.31 -13.54
CA ASP A 5 -21.68 -6.13 -14.33
C ASP A 5 -20.32 -6.25 -13.64
N ALA A 6 -19.63 -7.37 -13.89
CA ALA A 6 -18.38 -7.70 -13.23
C ALA A 6 -17.30 -6.62 -13.43
N GLN A 7 -17.28 -5.96 -14.60
CA GLN A 7 -16.29 -4.92 -14.90
C GLN A 7 -16.53 -3.67 -14.04
N THR A 8 -17.78 -3.26 -13.89
CA THR A 8 -18.16 -2.14 -13.03
C THR A 8 -17.83 -2.43 -11.56
N TYR A 9 -18.14 -3.63 -11.06
CA TYR A 9 -17.75 -4.03 -9.70
C TYR A 9 -16.23 -3.97 -9.50
N GLU A 10 -15.47 -4.55 -10.43
CA GLU A 10 -14.00 -4.58 -10.34
C GLU A 10 -13.40 -3.17 -10.35
N ASN A 11 -13.96 -2.25 -11.14
CA ASN A 11 -13.54 -0.85 -11.15
C ASN A 11 -13.73 -0.19 -9.78
N LEU A 12 -14.92 -0.36 -9.16
CA LEU A 12 -15.22 0.19 -7.83
C LEU A 12 -14.31 -0.42 -6.75
N ALA A 13 -14.11 -1.74 -6.78
CA ALA A 13 -13.23 -2.43 -5.84
C ALA A 13 -11.75 -1.96 -6.00
N SER A 14 -11.32 -1.73 -7.23
CA SER A 14 -9.98 -1.22 -7.53
C SER A 14 -9.78 0.22 -7.03
N GLU A 15 -10.80 1.08 -7.07
CA GLU A 15 -10.74 2.42 -6.49
C GLU A 15 -10.50 2.39 -4.98
N LEU A 16 -11.21 1.52 -4.25
CA LEU A 16 -11.01 1.31 -2.82
C LEU A 16 -9.58 0.86 -2.52
N ARG A 17 -9.07 -0.15 -3.26
CA ARG A 17 -7.69 -0.64 -3.09
C ARG A 17 -6.64 0.43 -3.39
N ARG A 18 -6.85 1.22 -4.45
CA ARG A 18 -5.97 2.35 -4.81
C ARG A 18 -5.95 3.43 -3.72
N GLY A 19 -7.06 3.68 -3.03
CA GLY A 19 -7.12 4.61 -1.90
C GLY A 19 -6.20 4.22 -0.75
N LEU A 20 -5.95 2.92 -0.56
CA LEU A 20 -5.15 2.39 0.55
C LEU A 20 -3.70 2.04 0.16
N VAL A 21 -3.34 2.12 -1.13
CA VAL A 21 -2.02 1.66 -1.64
C VAL A 21 -0.84 2.35 -0.94
N VAL A 22 -0.98 3.63 -0.58
CA VAL A 22 0.08 4.39 0.09
C VAL A 22 0.35 3.82 1.48
N LEU A 23 -0.71 3.59 2.26
CA LEU A 23 -0.62 3.03 3.61
C LEU A 23 0.02 1.63 3.56
N MET A 24 -0.42 0.78 2.63
CA MET A 24 0.12 -0.57 2.46
C MET A 24 1.59 -0.58 2.01
N VAL A 25 1.98 0.31 1.09
CA VAL A 25 3.38 0.43 0.66
C VAL A 25 4.27 0.91 1.81
N LEU A 26 3.84 1.93 2.56
CA LEU A 26 4.61 2.44 3.69
C LEU A 26 4.77 1.37 4.78
N SER A 27 3.72 0.60 5.10
CA SER A 27 3.81 -0.46 6.13
C SER A 27 4.80 -1.56 5.76
N GLN A 28 4.92 -1.91 4.48
CA GLN A 28 5.88 -2.93 4.04
C GLN A 28 7.33 -2.42 3.99
N CYS A 29 7.54 -1.10 3.98
CA CYS A 29 8.86 -0.48 3.99
C CYS A 29 9.42 -0.25 5.42
N GLU A 30 8.78 -0.77 6.47
CA GLU A 30 9.39 -0.85 7.81
C GLU A 30 10.65 -1.73 7.81
N GLU A 31 10.66 -2.73 6.93
CA GLU A 31 11.82 -3.55 6.57
C GLU A 31 12.39 -3.09 5.24
N LEU A 32 13.66 -3.42 4.98
CA LEU A 32 14.31 -3.10 3.72
C LEU A 32 13.68 -3.89 2.57
N GLN A 33 13.13 -3.19 1.57
CA GLN A 33 12.49 -3.82 0.42
C GLN A 33 13.04 -3.30 -0.92
N TYR A 34 13.16 -4.18 -1.93
CA TYR A 34 13.34 -3.74 -3.31
C TYR A 34 12.02 -3.89 -4.07
N GLY A 35 11.86 -3.17 -5.19
CA GLY A 35 10.55 -3.03 -5.84
C GLY A 35 9.85 -4.34 -6.18
N TYR A 36 10.58 -5.37 -6.59
CA TYR A 36 9.99 -6.68 -6.88
C TYR A 36 9.59 -7.45 -5.61
N SER A 37 10.42 -7.47 -4.55
CA SER A 37 10.03 -8.13 -3.29
C SER A 37 8.81 -7.45 -2.65
N LEU A 38 8.77 -6.12 -2.71
CA LEU A 38 7.64 -5.34 -2.23
C LEU A 38 6.35 -5.69 -2.99
N LYS A 39 6.41 -5.73 -4.33
CA LYS A 39 5.28 -6.14 -5.18
C LYS A 39 4.76 -7.53 -4.79
N GLN A 40 5.67 -8.49 -4.60
CA GLN A 40 5.30 -9.85 -4.22
C GLN A 40 4.60 -9.88 -2.85
N ARG A 41 5.16 -9.22 -1.83
CA ARG A 41 4.55 -9.15 -0.49
C ARG A 41 3.16 -8.50 -0.50
N LEU A 42 2.98 -7.43 -1.29
CA LEU A 42 1.68 -6.78 -1.45
C LEU A 42 0.68 -7.74 -2.12
N GLY A 43 1.08 -8.46 -3.16
CA GLY A 43 0.25 -9.47 -3.82
C GLY A 43 -0.15 -10.62 -2.89
N GLU A 44 0.79 -11.14 -2.09
CA GLU A 44 0.52 -12.16 -1.08
C GLU A 44 -0.49 -11.70 -0.01
N ALA A 45 -0.53 -10.39 0.27
CA ALA A 45 -1.52 -9.76 1.15
C ALA A 45 -2.86 -9.42 0.44
N GLY A 46 -3.03 -9.80 -0.83
CA GLY A 46 -4.25 -9.55 -1.61
C GLY A 46 -4.28 -8.19 -2.32
N LEU A 47 -3.17 -7.47 -2.37
CA LEU A 47 -3.04 -6.20 -3.08
C LEU A 47 -2.21 -6.34 -4.36
N GLU A 48 -2.90 -6.56 -5.48
CA GLU A 48 -2.29 -6.53 -6.80
C GLU A 48 -1.95 -5.09 -7.22
N VAL A 49 -0.65 -4.80 -7.36
CA VAL A 49 -0.15 -3.50 -7.82
C VAL A 49 0.74 -3.68 -9.05
N SER A 50 0.42 -2.96 -10.12
CA SER A 50 1.23 -2.97 -11.33
C SER A 50 2.57 -2.24 -11.10
N GLU A 51 3.59 -2.61 -11.85
CA GLU A 51 4.90 -1.93 -11.80
C GLU A 51 4.80 -0.46 -12.21
N GLY A 52 3.94 -0.15 -13.18
CA GLY A 52 3.64 1.22 -13.60
C GLY A 52 2.98 2.07 -12.51
N THR A 53 2.43 1.45 -11.47
CA THR A 53 1.90 2.14 -10.29
C THR A 53 2.92 2.17 -9.15
N LEU A 54 3.56 1.04 -8.87
CA LEU A 54 4.45 0.89 -7.71
C LEU A 54 5.71 1.74 -7.82
N TYR A 55 6.42 1.70 -8.95
CA TYR A 55 7.71 2.39 -9.06
C TYR A 55 7.57 3.93 -9.04
N PRO A 56 6.61 4.55 -9.76
CA PRO A 56 6.37 5.98 -9.61
C PRO A 56 5.93 6.36 -8.20
N LEU A 57 5.14 5.51 -7.53
CA LEU A 57 4.74 5.73 -6.14
C LEU A 57 5.96 5.76 -5.21
N LEU A 58 6.86 4.78 -5.31
CA LEU A 58 8.08 4.73 -4.49
C LEU A 58 8.95 5.97 -4.69
N ARG A 59 9.17 6.40 -5.93
CA ARG A 59 9.92 7.62 -6.25
C ARG A 59 9.26 8.87 -5.64
N ARG A 60 7.93 8.94 -5.67
CA ARG A 60 7.18 10.05 -5.08
C ARG A 60 7.31 10.07 -3.56
N LEU A 61 7.17 8.92 -2.89
CA LEU A 61 7.28 8.81 -1.43
C LEU A 61 8.71 9.14 -0.95
N GLU A 62 9.72 8.74 -1.73
CA GLU A 62 11.11 9.15 -1.50
C GLU A 62 11.30 10.66 -1.68
N ALA A 63 10.78 11.25 -2.77
CA ALA A 63 10.86 12.70 -2.99
C ALA A 63 10.15 13.52 -1.91
N GLN A 64 9.14 12.94 -1.25
CA GLN A 64 8.45 13.50 -0.08
C GLN A 64 9.22 13.30 1.24
N GLY A 65 10.37 12.61 1.21
CA GLY A 65 11.17 12.31 2.40
C GLY A 65 10.60 11.21 3.29
N LEU A 66 9.57 10.47 2.84
CA LEU A 66 8.96 9.38 3.61
C LEU A 66 9.76 8.07 3.49
N LEU A 67 10.45 7.89 2.37
CA LEU A 67 11.35 6.77 2.14
C LEU A 67 12.77 7.25 1.93
N GLU A 68 13.71 6.47 2.44
CA GLU A 68 15.12 6.51 2.06
C GLU A 68 15.39 5.38 1.08
N SER A 69 16.34 5.57 0.15
CA SER A 69 16.77 4.50 -0.74
C SER A 69 18.28 4.31 -0.76
N ARG A 70 18.68 3.08 -1.05
CA ARG A 70 20.08 2.71 -1.26
C ARG A 70 20.22 1.76 -2.44
N TRP A 71 21.30 1.91 -3.18
CA TRP A 71 21.67 0.98 -4.23
C TRP A 71 22.54 -0.11 -3.64
N GLU A 72 22.16 -1.37 -3.85
CA GLU A 72 22.98 -2.52 -3.48
C GLU A 72 23.28 -3.38 -4.71
N VAL A 73 24.52 -3.85 -4.78
CA VAL A 73 24.96 -4.85 -5.75
C VAL A 73 25.11 -6.16 -5.00
N VAL A 74 24.36 -7.16 -5.41
CA VAL A 74 24.44 -8.52 -4.84
C VAL A 74 25.05 -9.42 -5.91
N ASP A 75 26.19 -10.04 -5.61
CA ASP A 75 26.82 -11.10 -6.41
C ASP A 75 26.94 -10.81 -7.93
N ASP A 76 27.52 -9.65 -8.28
CA ASP A 76 27.77 -9.23 -9.67
C ASP A 76 26.48 -9.09 -10.53
N GLN A 77 25.32 -9.03 -9.88
CA GLN A 77 24.04 -8.78 -10.54
C GLN A 77 23.78 -7.28 -10.76
N ARG A 78 22.80 -6.99 -11.62
CA ARG A 78 22.32 -5.62 -11.84
C ARG A 78 22.01 -4.94 -10.50
N PRO A 79 22.52 -3.71 -10.26
CA PRO A 79 22.23 -2.96 -9.04
C PRO A 79 20.72 -2.89 -8.79
N ARG A 80 20.32 -3.17 -7.54
CA ARG A 80 18.93 -3.08 -7.09
C ARG A 80 18.79 -1.89 -6.18
N ARG A 81 17.68 -1.16 -6.33
CA ARG A 81 17.32 -0.07 -5.45
C ARG A 81 16.42 -0.59 -4.34
N TYR A 82 16.90 -0.46 -3.11
CA TYR A 82 16.17 -0.80 -1.90
C TYR A 82 15.60 0.46 -1.26
N TYR A 83 14.47 0.32 -0.59
CA TYR A 83 13.72 1.36 0.10
C TYR A 83 13.49 0.96 1.55
N LEU A 84 13.49 1.96 2.43
CA LEU A 84 13.19 1.84 3.86
C LEU A 84 12.46 3.12 4.31
N LEU A 85 11.59 3.03 5.31
CA LEU A 85 11.01 4.22 5.93
C LEU A 85 12.10 5.09 6.57
N SER A 86 12.02 6.40 6.29
CA SER A 86 12.76 7.40 7.05
C SER A 86 12.15 7.61 8.44
N ALA A 87 12.80 8.41 9.29
CA ALA A 87 12.21 8.81 10.57
C ALA A 87 10.86 9.54 10.39
N VAL A 88 10.75 10.41 9.39
CA VAL A 88 9.51 11.11 9.03
C VAL A 88 8.48 10.11 8.51
N GLY A 89 8.90 9.18 7.66
CA GLY A 89 8.05 8.11 7.13
C GLY A 89 7.41 7.26 8.21
N LYS A 90 8.18 6.86 9.25
CA LYS A 90 7.66 6.11 10.40
C LYS A 90 6.60 6.89 11.18
N ALA A 91 6.85 8.17 11.44
CA ALA A 91 5.88 9.03 12.12
C ALA A 91 4.59 9.20 11.28
N THR A 92 4.73 9.44 9.97
CA THR A 92 3.60 9.56 9.04
C THR A 92 2.81 8.25 8.94
N LEU A 93 3.48 7.10 8.89
CA LEU A 93 2.81 5.80 8.90
C LEU A 93 1.95 5.64 10.15
N GLY A 94 2.47 5.99 11.34
CA GLY A 94 1.70 5.98 12.58
C GLY A 94 0.41 6.81 12.48
N GLN A 95 0.51 8.05 11.97
CA GLN A 95 -0.65 8.92 11.78
C GLN A 95 -1.67 8.34 10.78
N LEU A 96 -1.21 7.76 9.67
CA LEU A 96 -2.09 7.14 8.68
C LEU A 96 -2.78 5.88 9.23
N VAL A 97 -2.10 5.11 10.08
CA VAL A 97 -2.68 3.97 10.78
C VAL A 97 -3.79 4.42 11.73
N ASP A 98 -3.58 5.52 12.45
CA ASP A 98 -4.61 6.06 13.34
C ASP A 98 -5.81 6.64 12.57
N GLU A 99 -5.57 7.31 11.43
CA GLU A 99 -6.62 7.74 10.51
C GLU A 99 -7.42 6.54 9.98
N TRP A 100 -6.74 5.45 9.60
CA TRP A 100 -7.41 4.22 9.16
C TRP A 100 -8.32 3.64 10.25
N LYS A 101 -7.85 3.58 11.51
CA LYS A 101 -8.68 3.12 12.64
C LYS A 101 -9.92 4.00 12.82
N SER A 102 -9.78 5.32 12.70
CA SER A 102 -10.88 6.28 12.78
C SER A 102 -11.91 6.06 11.64
N LEU A 103 -11.43 5.81 10.42
CA LEU A 103 -12.27 5.52 9.27
C LEU A 103 -13.03 4.20 9.46
N VAL A 104 -12.37 3.13 9.92
CA VAL A 104 -13.01 1.84 10.23
C VAL A 104 -14.10 2.02 11.28
N ALA A 105 -13.84 2.78 12.35
CA ALA A 105 -14.86 3.07 13.36
C ALA A 105 -16.05 3.85 12.78
N THR A 106 -15.80 4.75 11.82
CA THR A 106 -16.85 5.48 11.10
C THR A 106 -17.68 4.56 10.21
N LEU A 107 -17.03 3.66 9.45
CA LEU A 107 -17.71 2.66 8.63
C LEU A 107 -18.61 1.74 9.49
N ALA A 108 -18.10 1.30 10.65
CA ALA A 108 -18.87 0.50 11.59
C ALA A 108 -20.11 1.25 12.14
N ARG A 109 -19.99 2.55 12.44
CA ARG A 109 -21.14 3.39 12.83
C ARG A 109 -22.18 3.54 11.71
N LEU A 110 -21.73 3.51 10.45
CA LEU A 110 -22.59 3.50 9.27
C LEU A 110 -23.16 2.10 8.94
N GLY A 111 -22.87 1.08 9.75
CA GLY A 111 -23.35 -0.29 9.55
C GLY A 111 -22.56 -1.09 8.50
N ILE A 112 -21.46 -0.56 7.99
CA ILE A 112 -20.57 -1.25 7.04
C ILE A 112 -19.57 -2.09 7.83
N GLY A 113 -19.47 -3.38 7.53
CA GLY A 113 -18.52 -4.29 8.19
C GLY A 113 -18.96 -4.77 9.58
N LYS A 114 -20.22 -4.55 9.97
CA LYS A 114 -20.82 -5.31 11.07
C LYS A 114 -21.10 -6.72 10.56
N GLU A 115 -20.56 -7.74 11.23
CA GLU A 115 -21.11 -9.09 11.10
C GLU A 115 -22.58 -9.00 11.51
N ALA A 116 -23.48 -9.58 10.71
CA ALA A 116 -24.87 -9.70 11.11
C ALA A 116 -24.88 -10.49 12.42
N GLU A 117 -25.27 -9.84 13.52
CA GLU A 117 -25.60 -10.54 14.76
C GLU A 117 -26.62 -11.62 14.41
N SER A 118 -26.17 -12.87 14.47
CA SER A 118 -27.02 -14.06 14.31
C SER A 118 -27.84 -14.29 15.57
#